data_AF-A0A1U7LL46-F1
#
_entry.id   AF-A0A1U7LL46-F1
#
_cell.length_a   1.000
_cell.length_b   1.000
_cell.length_c   1.000
_cell.angle_alpha   90.00
_cell.angle_beta   90.00
_cell.angle_gamma   90.00
#
_symmetry.space_group_name_H-M   'P 1'
#
loop_
_entity.id
_entity.type
_entity.pdbx_description
1 polymer ?
#
loop_
_entity_poly.entity_id
_entity_poly.type
_entity_poly.pdbx_seq_one_letter_code
_entity_poly.pdbx_strand_id
1 'polypeptide(L)'
;MIPLLYPPAKAETFQLSEAQQDALPPAAKLALDQVDDLKYFLATAPANWPDGTNIRRYMLPTGECISCVLWNNLFHMSGTDIVRSLVFRFQAFGRPVHNAKKFEEGVFSDLRNLKPGTDATLEDPKSDFLDFMYKNNCIRTQKKQKVFYWFSVPHDRLFLDALERDLKREKTGGEPTTIAIAEPALSFEYDASQTLFEQLSRSLQPSSAAVSSS
;
A
#
# COMPACT_ATOMS: atom_id res chain seq x y z
N MET A 1 -25.11 -16.71 9.70
CA MET A 1 -25.34 -15.99 8.43
C MET A 1 -25.29 -14.50 8.75
N ILE A 2 -24.09 -13.92 8.76
CA ILE A 2 -23.88 -12.50 9.12
C ILE A 2 -24.00 -11.70 7.81
N PRO A 3 -24.87 -10.68 7.72
CA PRO A 3 -25.02 -9.90 6.50
C PRO A 3 -23.76 -9.07 6.26
N LEU A 4 -23.23 -9.14 5.04
CA LEU A 4 -22.20 -8.23 4.52
C LEU A 4 -22.77 -6.81 4.45
N LEU A 5 -22.75 -6.10 5.58
CA LEU A 5 -22.91 -4.64 5.62
C LEU A 5 -21.52 -4.01 5.60
N TYR A 6 -20.87 -4.07 4.44
CA TYR A 6 -19.89 -3.07 4.10
C TYR A 6 -20.40 -2.39 2.83
N PRO A 7 -20.73 -1.08 2.86
CA PRO A 7 -20.92 -0.36 1.61
C PRO A 7 -19.64 -0.53 0.78
N PRO A 8 -19.72 -0.56 -0.57
CA PRO A 8 -18.50 -0.54 -1.37
C PRO A 8 -17.67 0.65 -0.88
N ALA A 9 -16.46 0.37 -0.41
CA ALA A 9 -15.49 1.42 -0.15
C ALA A 9 -15.53 2.31 -1.39
N LYS A 10 -15.80 3.61 -1.21
CA LYS A 10 -15.69 4.57 -2.32
C LYS A 10 -14.36 4.26 -2.99
N ALA A 11 -14.37 4.07 -4.30
CA ALA A 11 -13.20 3.69 -5.06
C ALA A 11 -12.12 4.78 -4.92
N GLU A 12 -11.33 4.68 -3.86
CA GLU A 12 -10.15 5.50 -3.58
C GLU A 12 -8.89 4.82 -4.16
N THR A 13 -9.10 3.96 -5.15
CA THR A 13 -8.06 3.16 -5.79
C THR A 13 -7.56 3.88 -7.03
N PHE A 14 -6.24 4.06 -7.11
CA PHE A 14 -5.58 4.50 -8.34
C PHE A 14 -5.91 3.54 -9.50
N GLN A 15 -6.50 4.08 -10.56
CA GLN A 15 -6.79 3.38 -11.82
C GLN A 15 -6.40 4.28 -12.99
N LEU A 16 -5.59 3.75 -13.90
CA LEU A 16 -5.30 4.37 -15.19
C LEU A 16 -6.51 4.20 -16.12
N SER A 17 -6.71 5.09 -17.11
CA SER A 17 -7.70 4.82 -18.18
C SER A 17 -7.30 3.61 -19.00
N GLU A 18 -8.29 2.99 -19.66
CA GLU A 18 -8.08 1.91 -20.63
C GLU A 18 -7.05 2.30 -21.71
N ALA A 19 -7.10 3.53 -22.23
CA ALA A 19 -6.15 4.00 -23.24
C ALA A 19 -4.71 4.09 -22.72
N GLN A 20 -4.52 4.57 -21.48
CA GLN A 20 -3.20 4.63 -20.85
C GLN A 20 -2.70 3.23 -20.49
N GLN A 21 -3.58 2.37 -19.99
CA GLN A 21 -3.26 0.97 -19.75
C GLN A 21 -2.80 0.32 -21.05
N ASP A 22 -3.51 0.49 -22.16
CA ASP A 22 -3.15 -0.10 -23.45
C ASP A 22 -1.78 0.34 -23.96
N ALA A 23 -1.41 1.60 -23.74
CA ALA A 23 -0.12 2.16 -24.10
C ALA A 23 1.05 1.69 -23.22
N LEU A 24 0.78 1.07 -22.06
CA LEU A 24 1.84 0.59 -21.17
C LEU A 24 2.60 -0.61 -21.76
N PRO A 25 3.92 -0.69 -21.52
CA PRO A 25 4.69 -1.90 -21.81
C PRO A 25 4.08 -3.14 -21.13
N PRO A 26 4.18 -4.34 -21.72
CA PRO A 26 3.62 -5.57 -21.12
C PRO A 26 4.09 -5.84 -19.70
N ALA A 27 5.36 -5.52 -19.38
CA ALA A 27 5.89 -5.67 -18.03
C ALA A 27 5.22 -4.74 -17.00
N ALA A 28 4.85 -3.52 -17.40
CA ALA A 28 4.14 -2.58 -16.54
C ALA A 28 2.68 -3.01 -16.32
N LYS A 29 2.01 -3.52 -17.35
CA LYS A 29 0.67 -4.12 -17.23
C LYS A 29 0.67 -5.26 -16.19
N LEU A 30 1.59 -6.22 -16.35
CA LEU A 30 1.73 -7.33 -15.42
C LEU A 30 2.02 -6.86 -13.98
N ALA A 31 2.86 -5.85 -13.81
CA ALA A 31 3.17 -5.32 -12.49
C ALA A 31 1.94 -4.67 -11.82
N LEU A 32 1.10 -3.97 -12.60
CA LEU A 32 -0.16 -3.40 -12.11
C LEU A 32 -1.19 -4.48 -11.77
N ASP A 33 -1.30 -5.54 -12.58
CA ASP A 33 -2.17 -6.68 -12.28
C ASP A 33 -1.78 -7.32 -10.93
N GLN A 34 -0.47 -7.50 -10.68
CA GLN A 34 0.01 -8.02 -9.40
C GLN A 34 -0.27 -7.08 -8.21
N VAL A 35 -0.34 -5.76 -8.45
CA VAL A 35 -0.78 -4.80 -7.44
C VAL A 35 -2.27 -4.97 -7.15
N ASP A 36 -3.09 -5.22 -8.17
CA ASP A 36 -4.52 -5.45 -7.99
C ASP A 36 -4.79 -6.78 -7.26
N ASP A 37 -4.01 -7.83 -7.53
CA ASP A 37 -4.04 -9.08 -6.74
C ASP A 37 -3.69 -8.81 -5.27
N LEU A 38 -2.67 -7.98 -5.00
CA LEU A 38 -2.32 -7.59 -3.64
C LEU A 38 -3.47 -6.80 -2.98
N LYS A 39 -4.07 -5.82 -3.67
CA LYS A 39 -5.22 -5.07 -3.13
C LYS A 39 -6.39 -5.99 -2.82
N TYR A 40 -6.68 -6.95 -3.71
CA TYR A 40 -7.72 -7.94 -3.50
C TYR A 40 -7.44 -8.75 -2.23
N PHE A 41 -6.20 -9.22 -2.04
CA PHE A 41 -5.81 -9.88 -0.80
C PHE A 41 -5.96 -8.97 0.42
N LEU A 42 -5.50 -7.72 0.37
CA LEU A 42 -5.65 -6.77 1.48
C LEU A 42 -7.12 -6.53 1.86
N ALA A 43 -8.02 -6.49 0.88
CA ALA A 43 -9.45 -6.33 1.11
C ALA A 43 -10.13 -7.60 1.66
N THR A 44 -9.66 -8.79 1.26
CA THR A 44 -10.38 -10.05 1.49
C THR A 44 -9.68 -11.05 2.41
N ALA A 45 -8.44 -10.79 2.85
CA ALA A 45 -7.70 -11.74 3.69
C ALA A 45 -8.45 -12.11 4.99
N PRO A 46 -9.14 -11.19 5.68
CA PRO A 46 -9.94 -11.57 6.84
C PRO A 46 -11.22 -12.37 6.51
N ALA A 47 -11.67 -12.34 5.26
CA ALA A 47 -12.91 -13.00 4.83
C ALA A 47 -12.70 -14.51 4.62
N ASN A 48 -13.75 -15.30 4.90
CA ASN A 48 -13.79 -16.76 4.72
C ASN A 48 -12.58 -17.46 5.38
N TRP A 49 -12.30 -17.08 6.62
CA TRP A 49 -11.13 -17.58 7.35
C TRP A 49 -11.22 -19.09 7.59
N PRO A 50 -10.21 -19.90 7.19
CA PRO A 50 -10.24 -21.34 7.39
C PRO A 50 -10.12 -21.73 8.87
N ASP A 51 -10.92 -22.68 9.30
CA ASP A 51 -10.87 -23.24 10.64
C ASP A 51 -9.47 -23.81 10.96
N GLY A 52 -8.98 -23.55 12.18
CA GLY A 52 -7.68 -24.05 12.65
C GLY A 52 -6.44 -23.31 12.11
N THR A 53 -6.62 -22.23 11.35
CA THR A 53 -5.50 -21.37 10.91
C THR A 53 -5.48 -20.05 11.68
N ASN A 54 -4.29 -19.56 12.03
CA ASN A 54 -4.12 -18.25 12.66
C ASN A 54 -3.42 -17.23 11.75
N ILE A 55 -2.94 -17.65 10.58
CA ILE A 55 -2.19 -16.79 9.66
C ILE A 55 -2.60 -17.10 8.23
N ARG A 56 -2.96 -16.06 7.47
CA ARG A 56 -3.02 -16.10 6.00
C ARG A 56 -1.88 -15.27 5.43
N ARG A 57 -1.19 -15.79 4.42
CA ARG A 57 -0.05 -15.12 3.79
C ARG A 57 -0.31 -14.88 2.32
N TYR A 58 0.13 -13.74 1.83
CA TYR A 58 0.27 -13.44 0.42
C TYR A 58 1.74 -13.38 0.06
N MET A 59 2.14 -14.14 -0.95
CA MET A 59 3.53 -14.17 -1.43
C MET A 59 3.71 -13.09 -2.50
N LEU A 60 4.62 -12.16 -2.24
CA LEU A 60 5.03 -11.16 -3.21
C LEU A 60 5.95 -11.81 -4.27
N PRO A 61 5.96 -11.30 -5.52
CA PRO A 61 6.90 -11.74 -6.55
C PRO A 61 8.37 -11.61 -6.15
N THR A 62 8.69 -10.76 -5.17
CA THR A 62 10.04 -10.58 -4.60
C THR A 62 10.48 -11.77 -3.73
N GLY A 63 9.58 -12.71 -3.41
CA GLY A 63 9.81 -13.81 -2.48
C GLY A 63 9.52 -13.47 -1.02
N GLU A 64 9.21 -12.22 -0.71
CA GLU A 64 8.71 -11.82 0.61
C GLU A 64 7.23 -12.15 0.77
N CYS A 65 6.72 -12.10 2.00
CA CYS A 65 5.30 -12.29 2.27
C CYS A 65 4.70 -11.19 3.13
N ILE A 66 3.40 -10.99 2.95
CA ILE A 66 2.52 -10.15 3.77
C ILE A 66 1.61 -11.09 4.55
N SER A 67 1.59 -10.96 5.88
CA SER A 67 0.87 -11.85 6.77
C SER A 67 -0.34 -11.15 7.42
N CYS A 68 -1.53 -11.71 7.22
CA CYS A 68 -2.71 -11.42 8.03
C CYS A 68 -2.72 -12.38 9.22
N VAL A 69 -2.71 -11.83 10.44
CA VAL A 69 -2.64 -12.64 11.67
C VAL A 69 -3.92 -12.50 12.48
N LEU A 70 -4.58 -13.63 12.74
CA LEU A 70 -5.74 -13.72 13.64
C LEU A 70 -5.25 -13.98 15.07
N TRP A 71 -5.50 -13.02 15.95
CA TRP A 71 -5.15 -13.07 17.37
C TRP A 71 -6.24 -12.41 18.21
N ASN A 72 -6.69 -13.06 19.28
CA ASN A 72 -7.78 -12.56 20.15
C ASN A 72 -9.03 -12.09 19.36
N ASN A 73 -9.45 -12.86 18.35
CA ASN A 73 -10.57 -12.55 17.45
C ASN A 73 -10.44 -11.24 16.65
N LEU A 74 -9.23 -10.68 16.56
CA LEU A 74 -8.91 -9.52 15.76
C LEU A 74 -7.85 -9.86 14.71
N PHE A 75 -7.94 -9.20 13.56
CA PHE A 75 -6.98 -9.36 12.47
C PHE A 75 -5.92 -8.27 12.55
N HIS A 76 -4.66 -8.68 12.36
CA HIS A 76 -3.50 -7.84 12.57
C HIS A 76 -2.53 -7.90 11.39
N MET A 77 -1.78 -6.82 11.21
CA MET A 77 -0.64 -6.72 10.29
C MET A 77 0.55 -6.05 11.00
N SER A 78 1.77 -6.50 10.69
CA SER A 78 2.99 -5.85 11.19
C SER A 78 3.31 -4.57 10.41
N GLY A 79 3.99 -3.61 11.05
CA GLY A 79 4.48 -2.42 10.36
C GLY A 79 5.43 -2.75 9.20
N THR A 80 6.20 -3.83 9.32
CA THR A 80 7.08 -4.32 8.25
C THR A 80 6.29 -4.78 7.03
N ASP A 81 5.16 -5.47 7.23
CA ASP A 81 4.32 -5.93 6.12
C ASP A 81 3.62 -4.76 5.41
N ILE A 82 3.27 -3.69 6.14
CA ILE A 82 2.80 -2.44 5.55
C ILE A 82 3.88 -1.82 4.65
N VAL A 83 5.12 -1.71 5.16
CA VAL A 83 6.25 -1.19 4.36
C VAL A 83 6.46 -2.04 3.11
N ARG A 84 6.48 -3.37 3.23
CA ARG A 84 6.63 -4.28 2.08
C ARG A 84 5.55 -4.07 1.02
N SER A 85 4.29 -3.95 1.45
CA SER A 85 3.18 -3.65 0.55
C SER A 85 3.42 -2.35 -0.22
N LEU A 86 3.90 -1.30 0.44
CA LEU A 86 4.20 -0.03 -0.21
C LEU A 86 5.41 -0.13 -1.14
N VAL A 87 6.53 -0.72 -0.71
CA VAL A 87 7.74 -0.91 -1.54
C VAL A 87 7.37 -1.64 -2.83
N PHE A 88 6.58 -2.72 -2.73
CA PHE A 88 6.11 -3.47 -3.87
C PHE A 88 5.26 -2.61 -4.82
N ARG A 89 4.30 -1.83 -4.28
CA ARG A 89 3.47 -0.92 -5.08
C ARG A 89 4.30 0.16 -5.78
N PHE A 90 5.31 0.72 -5.12
CA PHE A 90 6.23 1.70 -5.72
C PHE A 90 7.04 1.09 -6.86
N GLN A 91 7.56 -0.13 -6.67
CA GLN A 91 8.25 -0.85 -7.72
C GLN A 91 7.33 -1.11 -8.93
N ALA A 92 6.11 -1.58 -8.68
CA ALA A 92 5.13 -1.85 -9.74
C ALA A 92 4.63 -0.58 -10.45
N PHE A 93 4.57 0.55 -9.73
CA PHE A 93 4.30 1.86 -10.32
C PHE A 93 5.47 2.37 -11.19
N GLY A 94 6.61 1.69 -11.22
CA GLY A 94 7.78 2.09 -11.99
C GLY A 94 8.70 3.09 -11.25
N ARG A 95 8.50 3.24 -9.93
CA ARG A 95 9.21 4.19 -9.08
C ARG A 95 9.87 3.48 -7.87
N PRO A 96 10.86 2.59 -8.07
CA PRO A 96 11.45 1.80 -6.99
C PRO A 96 12.08 2.65 -5.89
N VAL A 97 12.10 2.10 -4.67
CA VAL A 97 12.70 2.73 -3.49
C VAL A 97 14.21 2.61 -3.56
N HIS A 98 14.90 3.74 -3.64
CA HIS A 98 16.37 3.79 -3.62
C HIS A 98 16.92 4.01 -2.20
N ASN A 99 16.26 4.83 -1.38
CA ASN A 99 16.64 5.09 0.00
C ASN A 99 15.67 4.43 0.99
N ALA A 100 15.85 3.12 1.20
CA ALA A 100 14.97 2.30 2.02
C ALA A 100 14.81 2.84 3.46
N LYS A 101 15.91 3.29 4.09
CA LYS A 101 15.87 3.82 5.46
C LYS A 101 14.98 5.06 5.58
N LYS A 102 15.18 6.07 4.72
CA LYS A 102 14.36 7.29 4.74
C LYS A 102 12.91 7.00 4.35
N PHE A 103 12.68 6.06 3.44
CA PHE A 103 11.33 5.63 3.04
C PHE A 103 10.59 5.00 4.23
N GLU A 104 11.22 4.04 4.90
CA GLU A 104 10.70 3.39 6.11
C GLU A 104 10.39 4.42 7.21
N GLU A 105 11.31 5.35 7.50
CA GLU A 105 11.08 6.43 8.46
C GLU A 105 9.86 7.30 8.09
N GLY A 106 9.66 7.56 6.79
CA GLY A 106 8.49 8.27 6.28
C GLY A 106 7.19 7.52 6.51
N VAL A 107 7.14 6.24 6.14
CA VAL A 107 5.97 5.38 6.37
C VAL A 107 5.66 5.23 7.85
N PHE A 108 6.68 4.98 8.69
CA PHE A 108 6.49 4.90 10.14
C PHE A 108 6.03 6.23 10.74
N SER A 109 6.44 7.37 10.16
CA SER A 109 5.93 8.68 10.55
C SER A 109 4.42 8.77 10.33
N ASP A 110 3.92 8.30 9.19
CA ASP A 110 2.50 8.36 8.84
C ASP A 110 1.67 7.39 9.70
N LEU A 111 2.23 6.21 9.99
CA LEU A 111 1.65 5.21 10.89
C LEU A 111 1.57 5.67 12.36
N ARG A 112 2.17 6.82 12.73
CA ARG A 112 1.96 7.41 14.05
C ARG A 112 0.52 7.89 14.25
N ASN A 113 -0.17 8.25 13.17
CA ASN A 113 -1.55 8.72 13.22
C ASN A 113 -2.54 7.62 13.68
N LEU A 114 -2.19 6.35 13.48
CA LEU A 114 -2.97 5.20 13.94
C LEU A 114 -2.75 4.97 15.44
N LYS A 115 -3.79 5.14 16.25
CA LYS A 115 -3.68 5.19 17.71
C LYS A 115 -3.70 3.80 18.35
N PRO A 116 -2.81 3.51 19.33
CA PRO A 116 -2.94 2.33 20.16
C PRO A 116 -4.31 2.27 20.86
N GLY A 117 -4.92 1.09 20.89
CA GLY A 117 -6.25 0.84 21.44
C GLY A 117 -7.41 1.09 20.46
N THR A 118 -7.19 1.88 19.40
CA THR A 118 -8.21 2.16 18.38
C THR A 118 -7.87 1.50 17.04
N ASP A 119 -6.64 1.71 16.57
CA ASP A 119 -6.19 1.30 15.23
C ASP A 119 -5.09 0.23 15.29
N ALA A 120 -4.54 -0.02 16.47
CA ALA A 120 -3.41 -0.90 16.69
C ALA A 120 -3.34 -1.35 18.15
N THR A 121 -2.63 -2.43 18.42
CA THR A 121 -2.14 -2.78 19.75
C THR A 121 -0.72 -2.29 19.93
N LEU A 122 -0.37 -1.87 21.15
CA LEU A 122 1.00 -1.59 21.53
C LEU A 122 1.48 -2.75 22.40
N GLU A 123 2.24 -3.65 21.79
CA GLU A 123 2.71 -4.86 22.45
C GLU A 123 4.00 -4.60 23.21
N ASP A 124 4.07 -5.08 24.45
CA ASP A 124 5.29 -5.06 25.25
C ASP A 124 6.28 -6.15 24.79
N PRO A 125 7.59 -5.97 25.06
CA PRO A 125 8.58 -6.93 24.63
C PRO A 125 8.28 -8.34 25.13
N LYS A 126 8.43 -9.34 24.24
CA LYS A 126 8.16 -10.76 24.53
C LYS A 126 6.73 -11.08 25.00
N SER A 127 5.73 -10.27 24.64
CA SER A 127 4.32 -10.67 24.84
C SER A 127 4.00 -11.96 24.07
N ASP A 128 3.00 -12.72 24.52
CA ASP A 128 2.56 -13.96 23.85
C ASP A 128 2.24 -13.73 22.36
N PHE A 129 1.68 -12.55 22.05
CA PHE A 129 1.37 -12.18 20.69
C PHE A 129 2.63 -11.95 19.85
N LEU A 130 3.61 -11.21 20.37
CA LEU A 130 4.89 -11.02 19.66
C LEU A 130 5.68 -12.32 19.53
N ASP A 131 5.61 -13.20 20.53
CA ASP A 131 6.21 -14.53 20.47
C ASP A 131 5.57 -15.39 19.38
N PHE A 132 4.24 -15.40 19.31
CA PHE A 132 3.51 -16.04 18.22
C PHE A 132 3.92 -15.50 16.85
N MET A 133 3.94 -14.18 16.68
CA MET A 133 4.31 -13.55 15.40
C MET A 133 5.78 -13.83 15.03
N TYR A 134 6.69 -13.83 16.00
CA TYR A 134 8.11 -14.06 15.78
C TYR A 134 8.38 -15.52 15.37
N LYS A 135 7.81 -16.50 16.09
CA LYS A 135 7.90 -17.93 15.74
C LYS A 135 7.37 -18.24 14.34
N ASN A 136 6.42 -17.44 13.87
CA ASN A 136 5.82 -17.56 12.55
C ASN A 136 6.43 -16.63 11.50
N ASN A 137 7.58 -16.00 11.77
CA ASN A 137 8.29 -15.10 10.85
C ASN A 137 7.48 -13.89 10.36
N CYS A 138 6.43 -13.48 11.07
CA CYS A 138 5.65 -12.28 10.75
C CYS A 138 6.33 -10.98 11.20
N ILE A 139 7.26 -11.09 12.17
CA ILE A 139 8.08 -9.98 12.66
C ILE A 139 9.53 -10.45 12.86
N ARG A 140 10.49 -9.52 12.79
CA ARG A 140 11.92 -9.83 12.95
C ARG A 140 12.46 -9.66 14.38
N THR A 141 11.71 -8.98 15.25
CA THR A 141 12.13 -8.73 16.64
C THR A 141 10.94 -8.79 17.59
N GLN A 142 11.18 -9.13 18.85
CA GLN A 142 10.18 -9.10 19.93
C GLN A 142 10.34 -7.87 20.83
N LYS A 143 10.79 -6.74 20.24
CA LYS A 143 10.84 -5.46 20.96
C LYS A 143 9.44 -4.86 21.07
N LYS A 144 9.28 -3.90 21.99
CA LYS A 144 8.05 -3.12 22.11
C LYS A 144 7.71 -2.50 20.76
N GLN A 145 6.56 -2.84 20.21
CA GLN A 145 6.18 -2.41 18.88
C GLN A 145 4.66 -2.30 18.73
N LYS A 146 4.26 -1.46 17.78
CA LYS A 146 2.87 -1.33 17.39
C LYS A 146 2.54 -2.40 16.37
N VAL A 147 1.48 -3.16 16.61
CA VAL A 147 0.89 -4.11 15.64
C VAL A 147 -0.47 -3.58 15.25
N PHE A 148 -0.73 -3.42 13.96
CA PHE A 148 -1.88 -2.66 13.46
C PHE A 148 -3.08 -3.57 13.25
N TYR A 149 -4.28 -3.08 13.55
CA TYR A 149 -5.50 -3.77 13.16
C TYR A 149 -5.64 -3.71 11.65
N TRP A 150 -5.92 -4.86 11.03
CA TRP A 150 -5.94 -5.04 9.59
C TRP A 150 -6.80 -3.99 8.88
N PHE A 151 -8.01 -3.77 9.38
CA PHE A 151 -8.98 -2.84 8.78
C PHE A 151 -8.70 -1.37 9.06
N SER A 152 -7.79 -1.06 9.98
CA SER A 152 -7.45 0.33 10.34
C SER A 152 -6.30 0.88 9.50
N VAL A 153 -5.64 0.07 8.68
CA VAL A 153 -4.50 0.51 7.85
C VAL A 153 -5.00 1.07 6.51
N PRO A 154 -4.86 2.38 6.24
CA PRO A 154 -5.32 2.97 4.99
C PRO A 154 -4.24 2.82 3.91
N HIS A 155 -4.10 1.62 3.35
CA HIS A 155 -3.01 1.27 2.42
C HIS A 155 -2.87 2.22 1.22
N ASP A 156 -3.99 2.58 0.59
CA ASP A 156 -4.00 3.51 -0.55
C ASP A 156 -3.58 4.92 -0.13
N ARG A 157 -4.07 5.40 1.01
CA ARG A 157 -3.68 6.71 1.54
C ARG A 157 -2.19 6.77 1.84
N LEU A 158 -1.64 5.74 2.48
CA LEU A 158 -0.21 5.65 2.78
C LEU A 158 0.64 5.67 1.50
N PHE A 159 0.20 4.99 0.44
CA PHE A 159 0.87 5.04 -0.86
C PHE A 159 0.85 6.46 -1.45
N LEU A 160 -0.31 7.11 -1.46
CA LEU A 160 -0.46 8.47 -1.97
C LEU A 160 0.37 9.48 -1.17
N ASP A 161 0.33 9.44 0.16
CA ASP A 161 1.08 10.35 1.03
C ASP A 161 2.60 10.17 0.89
N ALA A 162 3.06 8.93 0.65
CA ALA A 162 4.47 8.65 0.36
C ALA A 162 4.87 9.18 -1.02
N LEU A 163 4.04 8.98 -2.05
CA LEU A 163 4.32 9.39 -3.42
C LEU A 163 4.32 10.92 -3.54
N GLU A 164 3.32 11.58 -2.97
CA GLU A 164 3.22 13.04 -2.96
C GLU A 164 4.43 13.70 -2.30
N ARG A 165 4.93 13.12 -1.19
CA ARG A 165 6.11 13.61 -0.48
C ARG A 165 7.37 13.54 -1.33
N ASP A 166 7.55 12.44 -2.06
CA ASP A 166 8.72 12.28 -2.92
C ASP A 166 8.64 13.20 -4.15
N LEU A 167 7.47 13.34 -4.78
CA LEU A 167 7.27 14.26 -5.89
C LEU A 167 7.48 15.73 -5.48
N LYS A 168 7.01 16.12 -4.28
CA LYS A 168 7.28 17.45 -3.71
C LYS A 168 8.78 17.67 -3.50
N ARG A 169 9.50 16.68 -2.97
CA ARG A 169 10.96 16.76 -2.76
C ARG A 169 11.69 16.96 -4.07
N GLU A 170 11.40 16.14 -5.09
CA GLU A 170 11.95 16.28 -6.44
C GLU A 170 11.73 17.69 -7.01
N LYS A 171 10.50 18.21 -6.93
CA LYS A 171 10.17 19.55 -7.44
C LYS A 171 10.92 20.67 -6.72
N THR A 172 11.21 20.49 -5.43
CA THR A 172 12.01 21.45 -4.64
C THR A 172 13.52 21.22 -4.73
N GLY A 173 13.98 20.26 -5.55
CA GLY A 173 15.40 19.91 -5.69
C GLY A 173 16.00 19.14 -4.52
N GLY A 174 15.18 18.59 -3.63
CA GLY A 174 15.61 17.70 -2.55
C GLY A 174 15.76 16.26 -3.03
N GLU A 175 16.51 15.44 -2.29
CA GLU A 175 16.65 14.01 -2.59
C GLU A 175 15.35 13.23 -2.26
N PRO A 176 14.67 12.64 -3.26
CA PRO A 176 13.53 11.76 -3.03
C PRO A 176 14.00 10.40 -2.49
N THR A 177 13.08 9.63 -1.92
CA THR A 177 13.38 8.26 -1.47
C THR A 177 13.19 7.20 -2.56
N THR A 178 12.43 7.54 -3.59
CA THR A 178 12.08 6.73 -4.76
C THR A 178 12.44 7.47 -6.05
N ILE A 179 12.70 6.75 -7.14
CA ILE A 179 13.13 7.34 -8.43
C ILE A 179 12.28 6.74 -9.55
N ALA A 180 11.77 7.57 -10.46
CA ALA A 180 11.03 7.09 -11.63
C ALA A 180 12.00 6.50 -12.66
N ILE A 181 11.85 5.20 -12.97
CA ILE A 181 12.69 4.50 -13.95
C ILE A 181 11.88 3.75 -15.02
N ALA A 182 10.57 3.58 -14.79
CA ALA A 182 9.68 2.86 -15.69
C ALA A 182 8.28 3.48 -15.67
N GLU A 183 7.47 3.11 -16.66
CA GLU A 183 6.06 3.48 -16.70
C GLU A 183 5.24 2.73 -15.64
N PRO A 184 4.16 3.33 -15.09
CA PRO A 184 3.61 4.66 -15.40
C PRO A 184 4.33 5.86 -14.74
N ALA A 185 5.33 5.65 -13.88
CA ALA A 185 5.96 6.76 -13.14
C ALA A 185 6.73 7.76 -14.02
N LEU A 186 7.26 7.35 -15.17
CA LEU A 186 7.98 8.24 -16.09
C LEU A 186 7.05 9.23 -16.80
N SER A 187 5.88 8.78 -17.22
CA SER A 187 4.87 9.63 -17.86
C SER A 187 4.01 10.43 -16.88
N PHE A 188 4.17 10.21 -15.57
CA PHE A 188 3.37 10.90 -14.55
C PHE A 188 3.87 12.33 -14.31
N GLU A 189 3.09 13.31 -14.77
CA GLU A 189 3.33 14.73 -14.49
C GLU A 189 2.62 15.18 -13.21
N TYR A 190 3.40 15.51 -12.18
CA TYR A 190 2.87 15.97 -10.91
C TYR A 190 2.51 17.47 -10.92
N ASP A 191 1.23 17.78 -10.77
CA ASP A 191 0.70 19.12 -10.56
C ASP A 191 0.50 19.40 -9.06
N ALA A 192 1.28 20.32 -8.51
CA ALA A 192 1.18 20.69 -7.09
C ALA A 192 -0.07 21.52 -6.74
N SER A 193 -0.84 21.96 -7.74
CA SER A 193 -2.07 22.75 -7.54
C SER A 193 -3.33 21.90 -7.32
N GLN A 194 -3.23 20.58 -7.53
CA GLN A 194 -4.34 19.63 -7.38
C GLN A 194 -3.96 18.53 -6.39
N THR A 195 -4.95 17.82 -5.84
CA THR A 195 -4.64 16.66 -4.99
C THR A 195 -4.08 15.51 -5.83
N LEU A 196 -3.15 14.72 -5.27
CA LEU A 196 -2.59 13.57 -5.98
C LEU A 196 -3.67 12.55 -6.34
N PHE A 197 -4.68 12.40 -5.49
CA PHE A 197 -5.85 11.57 -5.74
C PHE A 197 -6.62 12.00 -6.99
N GLU A 198 -6.90 13.29 -7.15
CA GLU A 198 -7.58 13.82 -8.34
C GLU A 198 -6.75 13.65 -9.62
N GLN A 199 -5.43 13.76 -9.55
CA GLN A 199 -4.57 13.58 -10.72
C GLN A 199 -4.52 12.12 -11.17
N LEU A 200 -4.43 11.21 -10.21
CA LEU A 200 -4.42 9.77 -10.44
C LEU A 200 -5.81 9.20 -10.80
N SER A 201 -6.88 9.97 -10.59
CA SER A 201 -8.25 9.64 -11.03
C SER A 201 -8.69 10.43 -12.26
N ARG A 202 -8.11 11.59 -12.58
CA ARG A 202 -8.34 12.34 -13.83
C ARG A 202 -7.85 11.59 -15.07
N SER A 203 -6.89 10.70 -14.89
CA SER A 203 -6.53 9.69 -15.89
C SER A 203 -7.72 8.84 -16.37
N LEU A 204 -8.87 8.84 -15.67
CA LEU A 204 -10.12 8.17 -16.07
C LEU A 204 -10.97 8.97 -17.09
N GLN A 205 -10.64 10.23 -17.38
CA GLN A 205 -11.33 10.98 -18.43
C GLN A 205 -10.47 10.98 -19.70
N PRO A 206 -10.99 10.50 -20.86
CA PRO A 206 -10.31 10.69 -22.12
C PRO A 206 -10.05 12.18 -22.30
N SER A 207 -8.82 12.53 -22.68
CA SER A 207 -8.44 13.90 -22.99
C SER A 207 -9.40 14.48 -24.02
N SER A 208 -10.33 15.33 -23.59
CA SER A 208 -11.06 16.21 -24.49
C SER A 208 -10.13 17.37 -24.84
N ALA A 209 -9.08 17.08 -25.61
CA ALA A 209 -8.27 18.09 -26.25
C ALA A 209 -8.43 17.97 -27.77
N ALA A 210 -8.78 19.10 -28.39
CA ALA A 210 -8.92 19.36 -29.82
C ALA A 210 -10.25 18.93 -30.49
N VAL A 211 -11.30 19.73 -30.30
CA VAL A 211 -12.08 20.20 -31.45
C VAL A 211 -11.82 21.70 -31.57
N SER A 212 -10.88 22.03 -32.45
CA SER A 212 -10.63 23.39 -32.91
C SER A 212 -11.82 23.92 -33.71
N SER A 213 -12.24 25.13 -33.36
CA SER A 213 -12.82 26.16 -34.22
C SER A 213 -13.05 25.82 -35.69
N SER A 214 -14.30 25.91 -36.13
CA SER A 214 -14.73 26.65 -37.33
C SER A 214 -16.19 27.04 -37.19
#